data_AF-A0A285JHY1-F1
#
_entry.id   AF-A0A285JHY1-F1
#
_cell.length_a   1.000
_cell.length_b   1.000
_cell.length_c   1.000
_cell.angle_alpha   90.00
_cell.angle_beta   90.00
_cell.angle_gamma   90.00
#
_symmetry.space_group_name_H-M   'P 1'
#
loop_
_entity.id
_entity.type
_entity.pdbx_description
1 polymer ?
#
loop_
_entity_poly.entity_id
_entity_poly.type
_entity_poly.pdbx_seq_one_letter_code
_entity_poly.pdbx_strand_id
1 'polypeptide(L)'
;MVVFDDIQDVRDWLEPLSYEELFEATEPFGGFDKKTRKHYDRIIAKGEVDPELVLYCLKQSVQQILTDMFGLRERVYAPPPEKRSIHVH
;
A
#
# COMPACT_ATOMS: atom_id res chain seq x y z
N MET A 1 0.34 -9.10 -13.57
CA MET A 1 -0.78 -8.35 -12.97
C MET A 1 -0.76 -8.67 -11.49
N VAL A 2 -0.58 -7.68 -10.63
CA VAL A 2 -0.64 -7.87 -9.17
C VAL A 2 -2.11 -8.08 -8.79
N VAL A 3 -2.37 -9.00 -7.87
CA VAL A 3 -3.71 -9.29 -7.34
C VAL A 3 -3.65 -9.06 -5.84
N PHE A 4 -4.65 -8.36 -5.32
CA PHE A 4 -4.80 -8.08 -3.89
C PHE A 4 -6.06 -8.79 -3.40
N ASP A 5 -5.94 -9.63 -2.38
CA ASP A 5 -7.09 -10.33 -1.80
C ASP A 5 -7.73 -9.49 -0.67
N ASP A 6 -6.92 -8.70 0.03
CA ASP A 6 -7.34 -7.84 1.13
C ASP A 6 -6.53 -6.54 1.23
N ILE A 7 -6.92 -5.67 2.16
CA ILE A 7 -6.25 -4.39 2.42
C ILE A 7 -4.80 -4.60 2.89
N GLN A 8 -4.52 -5.69 3.60
CA GLN A 8 -3.19 -5.99 4.11
C GLN A 8 -2.24 -6.31 2.96
N ASP A 9 -2.68 -7.03 1.92
CA ASP A 9 -1.86 -7.28 0.74
C ASP A 9 -1.43 -5.99 0.04
N VAL A 10 -2.32 -5.00 -0.05
CA VAL A 10 -1.98 -3.67 -0.59
C VAL A 10 -0.93 -2.99 0.29
N ARG A 11 -1.11 -3.02 1.61
CA ARG A 11 -0.16 -2.40 2.54
C ARG A 11 1.22 -3.06 2.48
N ASP A 12 1.26 -4.38 2.48
CA ASP A 12 2.49 -5.17 2.44
C ASP A 12 3.21 -4.99 1.10
N TRP A 13 2.46 -4.79 0.01
CA TRP A 13 3.02 -4.41 -1.29
C TRP A 13 3.58 -2.98 -1.33
N LEU A 14 2.94 -2.02 -0.66
CA LEU A 14 3.38 -0.62 -0.63
C LEU A 14 4.54 -0.35 0.33
N GLU A 15 4.65 -1.11 1.43
CA GLU A 15 5.65 -0.91 2.48
C GLU A 15 7.09 -0.79 1.94
N PRO A 16 7.61 -1.73 1.13
CA PRO A 16 9.00 -1.68 0.71
C PRO A 16 9.29 -0.63 -0.38
N LEU A 17 8.26 -0.05 -1.01
CA LEU A 17 8.46 0.81 -2.18
C LEU A 17 9.12 2.13 -1.79
N SER A 18 10.15 2.52 -2.52
CA SER A 18 10.70 3.86 -2.48
C SER A 18 9.77 4.87 -3.14
N TYR A 19 10.11 6.16 -3.03
CA TYR A 19 9.36 7.24 -3.66
C TYR A 19 9.22 7.06 -5.18
N GLU A 20 10.29 6.70 -5.89
CA GLU A 20 10.24 6.52 -7.34
C GLU A 20 9.47 5.27 -7.74
N GLU A 21 9.72 4.16 -7.06
CA GLU A 21 9.04 2.88 -7.29
C GLU A 21 7.54 2.99 -7.05
N LEU A 22 7.10 3.82 -6.10
CA LEU A 22 5.67 4.06 -5.86
C LEU A 22 4.97 4.61 -7.10
N PHE A 23 5.55 5.58 -7.80
CA PHE A 23 4.94 6.16 -9.01
C PHE A 23 4.94 5.17 -10.18
N GLU A 24 6.00 4.40 -10.34
CA GLU A 24 6.10 3.40 -11.40
C GLU A 24 5.11 2.24 -11.17
N ALA A 25 5.05 1.75 -9.94
CA ALA A 25 4.18 0.64 -9.55
C ALA A 25 2.68 1.01 -9.60
N THR A 26 2.35 2.29 -9.40
CA THR A 26 0.96 2.76 -9.34
C THR A 26 0.44 3.37 -10.65
N GLU A 27 1.30 3.58 -11.65
CA GLU A 27 0.92 4.08 -12.98
C GLU A 27 -0.24 3.29 -13.62
N PRO A 28 -0.28 1.94 -13.57
CA PRO A 28 -1.35 1.16 -14.19
C PRO A 28 -2.74 1.39 -13.59
N PHE A 29 -2.80 1.89 -12.35
CA PHE A 29 -4.04 2.14 -11.62
C PHE A 29 -4.47 3.61 -11.69
N GLY A 30 -3.70 4.46 -12.40
CA GLY A 30 -3.99 5.90 -12.47
C GLY A 30 -3.86 6.61 -11.11
N GLY A 31 -3.11 6.02 -10.16
CA GLY A 31 -3.02 6.51 -8.79
C GLY A 31 -2.40 7.90 -8.68
N PHE A 32 -1.39 8.20 -9.52
CA PHE A 32 -0.79 9.53 -9.59
C PHE A 32 -0.34 9.88 -11.00
N ASP A 33 -0.59 11.13 -11.41
CA ASP A 33 -0.12 11.63 -12.70
C ASP A 33 1.30 12.25 -12.59
N LYS A 34 1.90 12.54 -13.75
CA LYS A 34 3.22 13.19 -13.83
C LYS A 34 3.24 14.58 -13.17
N LYS A 35 2.10 15.25 -13.01
CA LYS A 35 2.03 16.57 -12.36
C LYS A 35 2.14 16.43 -10.85
N THR A 36 1.51 15.42 -10.28
CA THR A 36 1.61 15.08 -8.86
C THR A 36 3.05 14.77 -8.49
N ARG A 37 3.75 13.90 -9.25
CA ARG A 37 5.19 13.64 -9.03
C ARG A 37 6.00 14.94 -9.04
N LYS A 38 5.84 15.75 -10.09
CA LYS A 38 6.57 17.02 -10.24
C LYS A 38 6.28 18.04 -9.13
N HIS A 39 5.07 18.05 -8.57
CA HIS A 39 4.72 18.89 -7.44
C HIS A 39 5.52 18.48 -6.19
N TYR A 40 5.50 17.19 -5.86
CA TYR A 40 6.19 16.64 -4.70
C TYR A 40 7.73 16.73 -4.84
N ASP A 41 8.28 16.44 -6.03
CA ASP A 41 9.71 16.64 -6.33
C ASP A 41 10.15 18.07 -6.02
N ARG A 42 9.33 19.07 -6.38
CA ARG A 42 9.65 20.49 -6.16
C ARG A 42 9.66 20.84 -4.68
N ILE A 43 8.67 20.42 -3.90
CA ILE A 43 8.60 20.78 -2.47
C ILE A 43 9.67 20.04 -1.66
N ILE A 44 9.99 18.80 -2.03
CA ILE A 44 11.10 18.02 -1.47
C ILE A 44 12.44 18.73 -1.76
N ALA A 45 12.69 19.11 -3.03
CA ALA A 45 13.93 19.78 -3.42
C ALA A 45 14.14 21.13 -2.73
N LYS A 46 13.07 21.79 -2.30
CA LYS A 46 13.13 23.04 -1.52
C LYS A 46 13.31 22.82 0.00
N GLY A 47 13.16 21.58 0.48
CA GLY A 47 13.17 21.27 1.91
C GLY A 47 11.94 21.82 2.65
N GLU A 48 10.83 22.07 1.96
CA GLU A 48 9.59 22.56 2.58
C GLU A 48 8.92 21.46 3.43
N VAL A 49 9.22 20.19 3.13
CA VAL A 49 8.63 19.00 3.76
C VAL A 49 9.66 17.87 3.86
N ASP A 50 9.49 17.01 4.87
CA ASP A 50 10.27 15.78 5.03
C ASP A 50 9.90 14.77 3.92
N PRO A 51 10.87 14.29 3.10
CA PRO A 51 10.62 13.29 2.06
C PRO A 51 9.97 12.00 2.58
N GLU A 52 10.31 11.54 3.78
CA GLU A 52 9.75 10.32 4.37
C GLU A 52 8.28 10.49 4.73
N LEU A 53 7.90 11.67 5.24
CA LEU A 53 6.51 12.02 5.51
C LEU A 53 5.69 12.09 4.21
N VAL A 54 6.26 12.67 3.15
CA VAL A 54 5.61 12.71 1.83
C VAL A 54 5.38 11.29 1.31
N LEU A 55 6.40 10.43 1.36
CA LEU A 55 6.29 9.04 0.93
C LEU A 55 5.22 8.29 1.71
N TYR A 56 5.20 8.44 3.04
CA TYR A 56 4.16 7.86 3.89
C TYR A 56 2.75 8.29 3.47
N CYS A 57 2.52 9.60 3.31
CA CYS A 57 1.22 10.13 2.90
C CYS A 57 0.79 9.64 1.51
N LEU A 58 1.73 9.52 0.57
CA LEU A 58 1.46 8.98 -0.76
C LEU A 58 1.06 7.50 -0.69
N LYS A 59 1.78 6.67 0.09
CA LYS A 59 1.42 5.26 0.30
C LYS A 59 0.01 5.11 0.89
N GLN A 60 -0.35 5.92 1.88
CA GLN A 60 -1.71 5.91 2.44
C GLN A 60 -2.78 6.30 1.40
N SER A 61 -2.49 7.30 0.55
CA SER A 61 -3.41 7.71 -0.52
C SER A 61 -3.61 6.60 -1.55
N VAL A 62 -2.54 5.92 -1.94
CA VAL A 62 -2.61 4.77 -2.87
C VAL A 62 -3.39 3.62 -2.25
N GLN A 63 -3.11 3.30 -0.98
CA GLN A 63 -3.83 2.24 -0.28
C GLN A 63 -5.34 2.49 -0.34
N GLN A 64 -5.79 3.71 -0.07
CA GLN A 64 -7.20 4.07 -0.15
C GLN A 64 -7.75 3.92 -1.57
N ILE A 65 -7.05 4.45 -2.58
CA ILE A 65 -7.45 4.36 -3.99
C ILE A 65 -7.62 2.90 -4.43
N LEU A 66 -6.65 2.05 -4.14
CA LEU A 66 -6.69 0.64 -4.54
C LEU A 66 -7.75 -0.14 -3.74
N THR A 67 -7.92 0.16 -2.45
CA THR A 67 -8.98 -0.42 -1.63
C THR A 67 -10.36 -0.12 -2.21
N ASP A 68 -10.62 1.14 -2.58
CA ASP A 68 -11.89 1.55 -3.18
C ASP A 68 -12.08 0.98 -4.58
N MET A 69 -11.02 0.95 -5.40
CA MET A 69 -11.06 0.44 -6.77
C MET A 69 -11.36 -1.06 -6.84
N PHE A 70 -10.77 -1.85 -5.94
CA PHE A 70 -10.94 -3.31 -5.92
C PHE A 70 -12.00 -3.78 -4.92
N GLY A 71 -12.60 -2.88 -4.13
CA GLY A 71 -13.61 -3.22 -3.12
C GLY A 71 -13.04 -4.11 -2.01
N LEU A 72 -11.78 -3.89 -1.63
CA LEU A 72 -11.07 -4.75 -0.68
C LEU A 72 -11.65 -4.59 0.73
N ARG A 73 -11.54 -5.65 1.51
CA ARG A 73 -11.91 -5.67 2.92
C ARG A 73 -10.71 -6.02 3.76
N GLU A 74 -10.79 -5.75 5.05
CA GLU A 74 -9.77 -6.23 5.98
C GLU A 74 -9.77 -7.76 6.02
N ARG A 75 -8.57 -8.33 6.10
CA ARG A 75 -8.36 -9.76 6.34
C ARG A 75 -9.07 -10.17 7.64
N VAL A 76 -9.99 -11.12 7.52
CA VAL A 76 -10.59 -11.76 8.70
C VAL A 76 -9.56 -12.70 9.29
N TYR A 77 -9.05 -12.38 10.48
CA TYR A 77 -8.17 -13.28 11.22
C TYR A 77 -8.98 -14.48 11.73
N ALA A 78 -8.82 -15.64 11.10
CA ALA A 78 -9.22 -16.91 11.69
C ALA A 78 -8.05 -17.43 12.55
N PRO A 79 -8.24 -17.65 13.86
CA PRO A 79 -7.20 -18.32 14.64
C PRO A 79 -6.93 -19.71 14.04
N PRO A 80 -5.67 -20.17 14.01
CA PRO A 80 -5.35 -21.50 13.52
C PRO A 80 -6.21 -22.53 14.28
N PRO A 81 -6.75 -23.55 13.60
CA PRO A 81 -7.58 -24.55 14.26
C PRO A 81 -6.78 -25.15 15.41
N GLU A 82 -7.34 -25.03 16.62
CA GLU A 82 -6.79 -25.59 17.84
C GLU A 82 -6.41 -27.06 17.58
N LYS A 83 -5.13 -27.41 17.76
CA LYS A 83 -4.68 -28.80 17.66
C LYS A 83 -5.43 -29.58 18.74
N ARG A 84 -6.56 -30.19 18.39
CA ARG A 84 -7.22 -31.20 19.22
C ARG A 84 -6.25 -32.37 19.32
N SER A 85 -5.45 -32.37 20.38
CA SER A 85 -4.68 -33.54 20.80
C SER A 85 -5.66 -34.66 21.10
N ILE A 86 -5.87 -35.54 20.14
CA ILE A 86 -6.65 -36.75 20.32
C ILE A 86 -5.79 -37.68 21.19
N HIS A 87 -5.99 -37.64 22.51
CA HIS A 87 -5.53 -38.71 23.38
C HIS A 87 -6.43 -39.91 23.12
N VAL A 88 -5.90 -40.89 22.37
CA VAL A 88 -6.51 -42.22 22.28
C VAL A 88 -5.99 -43.01 23.48
N HIS A 89 -6.92 -43.37 24.38
CA HIS A 89 -6.70 -44.26 25.51
C HIS A 89 -6.62 -45.72 25.08
#